data_AF-A0AAW6KJQ8-F1
#
_entry.id   AF-A0AAW6KJQ8-F1
#
_cell.length_a   1.000
_cell.length_b   1.000
_cell.length_c   1.000
_cell.angle_alpha   90.00
_cell.angle_beta   90.00
_cell.angle_gamma   90.00
#
_symmetry.space_group_name_H-M   'P 1'
#
loop_
_entity.id
_entity.type
_entity.pdbx_description
1 polymer ?
#
loop_
_entity_poly.entity_id
_entity_poly.type
_entity_poly.pdbx_seq_one_letter_code
_entity_poly.pdbx_strand_id
1 'polypeptide(L)' 'LIQTLQRVYEEQTGETAQLISIGGATYARSLEAGVAFGPLFPGRPDVAHQKDEYMEIDDLLKAVSIYAQAIYELAK' A
#
# COMPACT_ATOMS: atom_id res chain seq x y z
N LEU A 1 -5.41 -9.60 -9.40
CA LEU A 1 -4.76 -9.06 -8.19
C LEU A 1 -4.14 -7.69 -8.46
N ILE A 2 -2.96 -7.60 -9.10
CA ILE A 2 -2.21 -6.33 -9.24
C ILE A 2 -3.03 -5.21 -9.88
N GLN A 3 -3.66 -5.46 -11.03
CA GLN A 3 -4.48 -4.47 -11.73
C GLN A 3 -5.65 -3.95 -10.88
N THR A 4 -6.26 -4.82 -10.07
CA THR A 4 -7.33 -4.45 -9.13
C THR A 4 -6.79 -3.50 -8.05
N LEU A 5 -5.64 -3.83 -7.46
CA LEU A 5 -5.01 -3.01 -6.42
C LEU A 5 -4.56 -1.64 -6.97
N GLN A 6 -4.00 -1.60 -8.18
CA GLN A 6 -3.66 -0.34 -8.86
C GLN A 6 -4.88 0.54 -9.07
N ARG A 7 -5.97 -0.01 -9.61
CA ARG A 7 -7.21 0.74 -9.82
C ARG A 7 -7.76 1.31 -8.52
N VAL A 8 -7.81 0.51 -7.45
CA VAL A 8 -8.29 0.97 -6.14
C VAL A 8 -7.41 2.10 -5.58
N TYR A 9 -6.07 1.98 -5.70
CA TYR A 9 -5.17 3.05 -5.31
C TYR A 9 -5.46 4.34 -6.10
N GLU A 10 -5.60 4.25 -7.43
CA GLU A 10 -5.87 5.40 -8.30
C GLU A 10 -7.21 6.07 -7.98
N GLU A 11 -8.26 5.28 -7.73
CA GLU A 11 -9.59 5.79 -7.36
C GLU A 11 -9.60 6.51 -6.00
N GLN A 12 -8.87 5.98 -5.01
CA GLN A 12 -8.83 6.54 -3.64
C GLN A 12 -7.87 7.71 -3.48
N THR A 13 -6.86 7.80 -4.33
CA THR A 13 -5.81 8.84 -4.22
C THR A 13 -5.91 9.91 -5.29
N GLY A 14 -6.47 9.60 -6.46
CA GLY A 14 -6.40 10.44 -7.66
C GLY A 14 -5.00 10.44 -8.31
N GLU A 15 -4.07 9.63 -7.82
CA GLU A 15 -2.69 9.56 -8.30
C GLU A 15 -2.42 8.25 -9.04
N THR A 16 -1.57 8.29 -10.06
CA THR A 16 -1.18 7.10 -10.84
C THR A 16 -0.48 6.06 -9.96
N ALA A 17 -0.92 4.81 -10.02
CA ALA A 17 -0.32 3.72 -9.26
C ALA A 17 0.98 3.24 -9.91
N GLN A 18 2.12 3.75 -9.44
CA GLN A 18 3.43 3.29 -9.88
C GLN A 18 3.80 1.94 -9.24
N LEU A 19 4.17 0.97 -10.07
CA LEU A 19 4.70 -0.31 -9.60
C LEU A 19 6.19 -0.21 -9.35
N ILE A 20 6.61 -0.51 -8.12
CA ILE A 20 8.01 -0.45 -7.69
C ILE A 20 8.50 -1.79 -7.18
N SER A 21 9.81 -1.99 -7.23
CA SER A 21 10.50 -3.08 -6.55
C SER A 21 11.44 -2.48 -5.51
N ILE A 22 11.43 -3.02 -4.30
CA ILE A 22 12.24 -2.54 -3.18
C ILE A 22 13.00 -3.71 -2.53
N GLY A 23 14.09 -3.40 -1.84
CA GLY A 23 14.91 -4.42 -1.15
C GLY A 23 14.29 -4.94 0.16
N GLY A 24 13.28 -4.26 0.70
CA GLY A 24 12.58 -4.66 1.92
C GLY A 24 11.80 -5.97 1.74
N ALA A 25 11.97 -6.91 2.66
CA ALA A 25 11.23 -8.17 2.64
C ALA A 25 9.85 -8.02 3.30
N THR A 26 8.84 -8.66 2.72
CA THR A 26 7.49 -8.75 3.31
C THR A 26 6.99 -10.19 3.27
N TYR A 27 5.86 -10.47 3.92
CA TYR A 27 5.22 -11.79 3.84
C TYR A 27 4.76 -12.17 2.43
N ALA A 28 4.69 -11.22 1.49
CA ALA A 28 4.35 -11.50 0.10
C ALA A 28 5.26 -12.55 -0.55
N ARG A 29 6.55 -12.60 -0.14
CA ARG A 29 7.53 -13.57 -0.66
C ARG A 29 7.19 -15.03 -0.33
N SER A 30 6.32 -15.26 0.65
CA SER A 30 5.90 -16.61 1.06
C SER A 30 4.75 -17.16 0.23
N LEU A 31 4.18 -16.35 -0.67
CA LEU A 31 3.09 -16.73 -1.57
C LEU A 31 3.66 -16.92 -2.98
N GLU A 32 3.10 -17.86 -3.75
CA GLU A 32 3.46 -18.06 -5.17
C GLU A 32 3.22 -16.79 -6.00
N ALA A 33 2.14 -16.05 -5.68
CA ALA A 33 1.77 -14.80 -6.32
C ALA A 33 1.36 -13.74 -5.28
N GLY A 34 2.32 -13.31 -4.45
CA GLY A 34 2.13 -12.23 -3.46
C GLY A 34 2.67 -10.88 -3.90
N VAL A 35 2.08 -9.79 -3.39
CA VAL A 35 2.60 -8.43 -3.54
C VAL A 35 2.48 -7.66 -2.22
N ALA A 36 3.38 -6.73 -1.96
CA ALA A 36 3.23 -5.76 -0.89
C ALA A 36 2.37 -4.58 -1.38
N PHE A 37 1.45 -4.08 -0.54
CA PHE A 37 0.55 -2.99 -0.90
C PHE A 37 0.39 -1.99 0.25
N GLY A 38 0.97 -0.79 0.08
CA GLY A 38 0.96 0.30 1.07
C GLY A 38 1.97 0.13 2.22
N PRO A 39 1.83 0.91 3.31
CA PRO A 39 1.02 2.12 3.40
C PRO A 39 1.86 3.41 3.29
N LEU A 40 3.15 3.32 2.97
CA LEU A 40 3.99 4.51 2.79
C LEU A 40 3.65 5.21 1.46
N PHE A 41 3.12 6.42 1.54
CA PHE A 41 2.74 7.21 0.36
C PHE A 41 3.93 8.00 -0.22
N PRO A 42 3.90 8.32 -1.53
CA PRO A 42 4.93 9.15 -2.15
C PRO A 42 5.19 10.46 -1.39
N GLY A 43 6.46 10.81 -1.20
CA GLY A 43 6.87 12.02 -0.49
C GLY A 43 6.89 11.92 1.03
N ARG A 44 6.39 10.83 1.63
CA ARG A 44 6.55 10.56 3.07
C ARG A 44 7.94 10.01 3.38
N PRO A 45 8.53 10.36 4.53
CA PRO A 45 9.82 9.80 4.92
C PRO A 45 9.66 8.33 5.30
N ASP A 46 10.58 7.49 4.82
CA ASP A 46 10.70 6.12 5.30
C ASP A 46 11.44 6.14 6.65
N VAL A 47 10.67 5.98 7.73
CA VAL A 47 11.16 6.02 9.12
C VAL A 47 11.04 4.67 9.83
N ALA A 48 10.70 3.60 9.10
CA ALA A 48 10.61 2.26 9.69
C ALA A 48 11.97 1.86 10.30
N HIS A 49 11.96 1.40 11.55
CA HIS A 49 13.15 1.03 12.33
C HIS A 49 14.12 2.20 12.62
N GLN A 50 13.65 3.45 12.56
CA GLN A 50 14.44 4.64 12.90
C GLN A 50 13.98 5.27 14.22
N LYS A 51 14.79 6.22 14.72
CA LYS A 51 14.42 7.00 15.92
C LYS A 51 13.17 7.83 15.63
N ASP A 52 12.27 7.88 16.61
CA ASP A 52 11.02 8.64 16.52
C ASP A 52 10.12 8.17 15.36
N GLU A 53 10.12 6.85 15.05
CA GLU A 53 9.24 6.23 14.03
C GLU A 53 7.77 6.63 14.22
N TYR A 54 7.13 7.05 13.14
CA TYR A 54 5.75 7.53 13.14
C TYR A 54 5.05 7.25 11.81
N MET A 55 3.74 7.48 11.81
CA MET A 55 2.91 7.56 10.61
C MET A 55 1.92 8.70 10.78
N GLU A 56 1.62 9.41 9.69
CA GLU A 56 0.60 10.46 9.70
C GLU A 56 -0.79 9.84 9.89
N ILE A 57 -1.62 10.46 10.75
CA ILE A 57 -2.97 9.95 11.04
C ILE A 57 -3.83 9.94 9.77
N ASP A 58 -3.72 10.97 8.94
CA ASP A 58 -4.47 11.06 7.68
C ASP A 58 -4.06 9.94 6.70
N ASP A 59 -2.78 9.58 6.67
CA ASP A 59 -2.28 8.48 5.83
C ASP A 59 -2.79 7.13 6.35
N LEU A 60 -2.87 6.94 7.68
CA LEU A 60 -3.45 5.75 8.29
C LEU A 60 -4.92 5.60 7.92
N LEU A 61 -5.72 6.67 8.01
CA LEU A 61 -7.13 6.66 7.65
C LEU A 61 -7.35 6.44 6.14
N LYS A 62 -6.48 7.03 5.30
CA LYS A 62 -6.48 6.81 3.85
C LYS A 62 -6.15 5.36 3.50
N ALA A 63 -5.15 4.77 4.15
CA ALA A 63 -4.78 3.37 3.98
C ALA A 63 -5.94 2.43 4.36
N VAL A 64 -6.65 2.70 5.46
CA VAL A 64 -7.86 1.93 5.85
C VAL A 64 -8.91 1.96 4.74
N SER A 65 -9.18 3.13 4.16
CA SER A 65 -10.17 3.28 3.08
C SER A 65 -9.76 2.51 1.82
N ILE A 66 -8.49 2.59 1.44
CA ILE A 66 -7.89 1.82 0.32
C ILE A 66 -8.01 0.32 0.57
N TYR A 67 -7.65 -0.16 1.76
CA TYR A 67 -7.72 -1.59 2.08
C TYR A 67 -9.14 -2.11 2.12
N ALA A 68 -10.09 -1.34 2.66
CA ALA A 68 -11.50 -1.72 2.68
C ALA A 68 -12.03 -1.93 1.26
N GLN A 69 -11.79 -0.99 0.35
CA GLN A 69 -12.19 -1.13 -1.04
C GLN A 69 -11.43 -2.27 -1.75
N ALA A 70 -10.12 -2.40 -1.54
CA ALA A 70 -9.31 -3.44 -2.17
C ALA A 70 -9.79 -4.85 -1.79
N ILE A 71 -10.05 -5.09 -0.51
CA ILE A 71 -10.56 -6.37 -0.02
C ILE A 71 -11.94 -6.66 -0.64
N TYR A 72 -12.83 -5.66 -0.67
CA TYR A 72 -14.15 -5.80 -1.29
C TYR A 72 -14.06 -6.16 -2.78
N GLU A 73 -13.27 -5.41 -3.55
CA GLU A 73 -13.12 -5.62 -5.01
C GLU A 73 -12.44 -6.96 -5.35
N LEU A 74 -11.57 -7.46 -4.49
CA LEU A 74 -10.90 -8.75 -4.68
C LEU A 74 -11.77 -9.95 -4.29
N ALA A 75 -12.74 -9.76 -3.38
CA ALA A 75 -13.61 -10.82 -2.89
C ALA A 75 -14.96 -10.92 -3.62
N LYS A 76 -15.22 -10.01 -4.57
CA LYS A 76 -16.45 -9.96 -5.37
C LYS A 76 -16.56 -11.09 -6.39
#